data_AF-A0AAV5WKK9-F1
#
_entry.id   AF-A0AAV5WKK9-F1
#
_cell.length_a   1.000
_cell.length_b   1.000
_cell.length_c   1.000
_cell.angle_alpha   90.00
_cell.angle_beta   90.00
_cell.angle_gamma   90.00
#
_symmetry.space_group_name_H-M   'P 1'
#
loop_
_entity.id
_entity.type
_entity.pdbx_description
1 polymer ?
#
loop_
_entity_poly.entity_id
_entity_poly.type
_entity_poly.pdbx_seq_one_letter_code
_entity_poly.pdbx_strand_id
1 'polypeptide(L)'
;QVINNLLSELKKQKITSVHLRSDNAGAYHSSNTIAAVYVIAKATGVRVISYGFSESQNGKSAADRVSGLVKNKVRAFVDAGNDSTTHEQFFTATTYWRLSPILKDGGTCPKEDPFHLWT
;
A
#
# COMPACT_ATOMS: atom_id res chain seq x y z
N GLN A 1 13.24 -2.99 4.82
CA GLN A 1 12.35 -4.14 4.50
C GLN A 1 11.35 -3.81 3.39
N VAL A 2 10.62 -2.69 3.45
CA VAL A 2 9.59 -2.33 2.43
C VAL A 2 10.13 -2.23 1.00
N ILE A 3 11.23 -1.48 0.78
CA ILE A 3 11.80 -1.29 -0.57
C ILE A 3 12.28 -2.61 -1.19
N ASN A 4 12.80 -3.53 -0.37
CA ASN A 4 13.24 -4.85 -0.84
C ASN A 4 12.07 -5.70 -1.37
N ASN A 5 10.97 -5.74 -0.64
CA ASN A 5 9.78 -6.46 -1.08
C ASN A 5 9.19 -5.82 -2.34
N LEU A 6 9.15 -4.48 -2.39
CA LEU A 6 8.69 -3.75 -3.58
C LEU A 6 9.52 -4.12 -4.82
N LEU A 7 10.84 -4.00 -4.76
CA LEU A 7 11.68 -4.29 -5.94
C LEU A 7 11.61 -5.76 -6.34
N SER A 8 11.49 -6.68 -5.38
CA SER A 8 11.30 -8.11 -5.66
C SER A 8 9.98 -8.39 -6.41
N GLU A 9 8.88 -7.76 -6.01
CA GLU A 9 7.60 -7.90 -6.72
C GLU A 9 7.64 -7.26 -8.12
N LEU A 10 8.26 -6.08 -8.26
CA LEU A 10 8.40 -5.42 -9.56
C LEU A 10 9.26 -6.25 -10.52
N LYS A 11 10.27 -6.96 -10.01
CA LYS A 11 11.07 -7.89 -10.81
C LYS A 11 10.23 -9.01 -11.39
N LYS A 12 9.30 -9.58 -10.61
CA LYS A 12 8.34 -10.60 -11.08
C LYS A 12 7.45 -10.07 -12.21
N GLN A 13 7.10 -8.78 -12.14
CA GLN A 13 6.35 -8.06 -13.18
C GLN A 13 7.22 -7.63 -14.39
N LYS A 14 8.48 -8.09 -14.48
CA LYS A 14 9.44 -7.78 -15.55
C LYS A 14 9.80 -6.29 -15.67
N ILE A 15 9.60 -5.51 -14.62
CA ILE A 15 10.00 -4.10 -14.58
C ILE A 15 11.51 -4.03 -14.32
N THR A 16 12.21 -3.28 -15.16
CA THR A 16 13.69 -3.21 -15.14
C THR A 16 14.23 -1.96 -14.46
N SER A 17 13.45 -0.87 -14.43
CA SER A 17 13.87 0.41 -13.86
C SER A 17 12.73 1.14 -13.19
N VAL A 18 13.02 1.88 -12.12
CA VAL A 18 12.02 2.61 -11.33
C VAL A 18 12.52 3.96 -10.86
N HIS A 19 11.60 4.91 -10.71
CA HIS A 19 11.78 6.14 -9.95
C HIS A 19 11.04 5.98 -8.62
N LEU A 20 11.76 6.09 -7.51
CA LEU A 20 11.19 5.97 -6.18
C LEU A 20 10.96 7.35 -5.58
N ARG A 21 9.86 7.49 -4.85
CA ARG A 21 9.54 8.68 -4.05
C ARG A 21 9.11 8.25 -2.66
N SER A 22 9.68 8.87 -1.64
CA SER A 22 9.33 8.67 -0.23
C SER A 22 8.79 9.96 0.39
N ASP A 23 8.27 9.87 1.60
CA ASP A 23 8.14 11.04 2.46
C ASP A 23 9.51 11.56 2.91
N ASN A 24 9.56 12.81 3.38
CA ASN A 24 10.79 13.49 3.80
C ASN A 24 11.08 13.36 5.30
N ALA A 25 10.51 12.38 6.01
CA ALA A 25 10.93 12.15 7.39
C ALA A 25 12.38 11.61 7.42
N GLY A 26 13.12 11.95 8.47
CA GLY A 26 14.53 11.57 8.61
C GLY A 26 14.80 10.06 8.50
N ALA A 27 13.82 9.22 8.83
CA ALA A 27 13.91 7.77 8.66
C ALA A 27 14.12 7.34 7.19
N TYR A 28 13.52 8.07 6.24
CA TYR A 28 13.59 7.75 4.81
C TYR A 28 14.72 8.49 4.09
N HIS A 29 15.08 9.67 4.60
CA HIS A 29 16.17 10.51 4.09
C HIS A 29 17.57 10.14 4.65
N SER A 30 17.66 9.26 5.65
CA SER A 30 18.96 8.91 6.26
C SER A 30 19.96 8.28 5.27
N SER A 31 21.26 8.50 5.52
CA SER A 31 22.35 7.90 4.74
C SER A 31 22.26 6.37 4.70
N ASN A 32 21.89 5.73 5.81
CA ASN A 32 21.66 4.30 5.88
C ASN A 32 20.56 3.84 4.92
N THR A 33 19.45 4.56 4.85
CA THR A 33 18.34 4.23 3.94
C THR A 33 18.78 4.38 2.49
N ILE A 34 19.46 5.47 2.13
CA ILE A 34 19.95 5.71 0.77
C ILE A 34 20.97 4.63 0.35
N ALA A 35 21.91 4.28 1.23
CA ALA A 35 22.87 3.21 0.98
C ALA A 35 22.17 1.86 0.82
N ALA A 36 21.17 1.56 1.65
CA ALA A 36 20.39 0.34 1.54
C ALA A 36 19.64 0.25 0.21
N VAL A 37 19.07 1.34 -0.30
CA VAL A 37 18.41 1.37 -1.62
C VAL A 37 19.36 0.92 -2.73
N TYR A 38 20.61 1.40 -2.71
CA TYR A 38 21.62 1.00 -3.69
C TYR A 38 21.94 -0.51 -3.61
N VAL A 39 22.17 -1.03 -2.40
CA VAL A 39 22.46 -2.46 -2.19
C VAL A 39 21.29 -3.33 -2.64
N ILE A 40 20.06 -2.96 -2.28
CA ILE A 40 18.84 -3.69 -2.64
C ILE A 40 18.61 -3.66 -4.15
N ALA A 41 18.81 -2.52 -4.81
CA ALA A 41 18.68 -2.41 -6.27
C ALA A 41 19.64 -3.36 -6.99
N LYS A 42 20.89 -3.46 -6.51
CA LYS A 42 21.88 -4.41 -7.03
C LYS A 42 21.47 -5.86 -6.79
N ALA A 43 20.97 -6.20 -5.60
CA ALA A 43 20.57 -7.55 -5.24
C ALA A 43 19.33 -8.03 -6.02
N THR A 44 18.35 -7.16 -6.23
CA THR A 44 17.10 -7.49 -6.94
C THR A 44 17.23 -7.40 -8.48
N GLY A 45 18.26 -6.73 -8.98
CA GLY A 45 18.47 -6.51 -10.41
C GLY A 45 17.41 -5.60 -11.04
N VAL A 46 16.86 -4.68 -10.25
CA VAL A 46 15.97 -3.60 -10.68
C VAL A 46 16.69 -2.27 -10.46
N ARG A 47 16.84 -1.47 -11.52
CA ARG A 47 17.60 -0.22 -11.47
C ARG A 47 16.76 0.90 -10.85
N VAL A 48 17.21 1.47 -9.75
CA VAL A 48 16.60 2.69 -9.18
C VAL A 48 17.28 3.90 -9.83
N ILE A 49 16.54 4.63 -10.65
CA ILE A 49 17.06 5.78 -11.42
C ILE A 49 17.15 7.03 -10.53
N SER A 50 16.14 7.25 -9.70
CA SER A 50 16.11 8.35 -8.75
C SER A 50 15.38 7.95 -7.48
N TYR A 51 15.81 8.54 -6.36
CA TYR A 51 15.09 8.47 -5.09
C TYR A 51 14.81 9.89 -4.61
N GLY A 52 13.56 10.31 -4.76
CA GLY A 52 13.10 11.65 -4.39
C GLY A 52 12.30 11.67 -3.09
N PHE A 53 12.17 12.86 -2.50
CA PHE A 53 11.44 13.06 -1.26
C PHE A 53 10.27 14.04 -1.46
N SER A 54 9.23 13.88 -0.66
CA SER A 54 8.06 14.75 -0.69
C SER A 54 8.24 15.94 0.23
N GLU A 55 7.95 17.15 -0.25
CA GLU A 55 7.96 18.35 0.58
C GLU A 55 7.08 18.19 1.82
N SER A 56 7.45 18.85 2.91
CA SER A 56 6.91 18.61 4.26
C SER A 56 5.38 18.70 4.38
N GLN A 57 4.71 19.36 3.41
CA GLN A 57 3.25 19.49 3.33
C GLN A 57 2.66 19.16 1.95
N ASN A 58 3.48 18.83 0.94
CA ASN A 58 3.01 18.60 -0.43
C ASN A 58 3.25 17.13 -0.85
N GLY A 59 2.17 16.38 -1.02
CA GLY A 59 2.22 14.98 -1.48
C GLY A 59 1.74 13.91 -0.49
N LYS A 60 1.32 14.30 0.73
CA LYS A 60 0.73 13.36 1.71
C LYS A 60 -0.67 12.89 1.32
N SER A 61 -1.41 13.68 0.55
CA SER A 61 -2.81 13.42 0.20
C SER A 61 -3.06 12.06 -0.46
N ALA A 62 -2.10 11.51 -1.22
CA ALA A 62 -2.24 10.18 -1.80
C ALA A 62 -2.13 9.06 -0.74
N ALA A 63 -1.14 9.15 0.14
CA ALA A 63 -0.98 8.20 1.24
C ALA A 63 -2.13 8.31 2.24
N ASP A 64 -2.52 9.52 2.61
CA ASP A 64 -3.64 9.78 3.52
C ASP A 64 -4.96 9.29 2.94
N ARG A 65 -5.17 9.44 1.63
CA ARG A 65 -6.34 8.87 0.94
C ARG A 65 -6.38 7.35 1.06
N VAL A 66 -5.25 6.67 0.82
CA VAL A 66 -5.17 5.20 0.97
C VAL A 66 -5.39 4.79 2.43
N SER A 67 -4.83 5.53 3.38
CA SER A 67 -5.05 5.30 4.81
C SER A 67 -6.52 5.46 5.20
N GLY A 68 -7.18 6.49 4.70
CA GLY A 68 -8.63 6.71 4.88
C GLY A 68 -9.46 5.56 4.31
N LEU A 69 -9.12 5.07 3.11
CA LEU A 69 -9.77 3.90 2.52
C LEU A 69 -9.57 2.65 3.37
N VAL A 70 -8.36 2.40 3.86
CA VAL A 70 -8.06 1.26 4.76
C VAL A 70 -8.88 1.34 6.04
N LYS A 71 -8.94 2.53 6.66
CA LYS A 71 -9.74 2.76 7.87
C LYS A 71 -11.23 2.47 7.63
N ASN A 72 -11.78 2.93 6.50
CA ASN A 72 -13.18 2.69 6.14
C ASN A 72 -13.46 1.20 5.91
N LYS A 73 -12.54 0.47 5.26
CA LYS A 73 -12.67 -0.98 5.05
C LYS A 73 -12.69 -1.75 6.37
N VAL A 74 -11.79 -1.41 7.28
CA VAL A 74 -11.73 -2.04 8.61
C VAL A 74 -12.99 -1.72 9.41
N ARG A 75 -13.49 -0.48 9.34
CA ARG A 75 -14.76 -0.12 9.97
C ARG A 75 -15.92 -0.95 9.42
N ALA A 76 -16.10 -1.01 8.10
CA ALA A 76 -17.16 -1.80 7.49
C ALA A 76 -17.07 -3.30 7.85
N PHE A 77 -15.86 -3.84 7.96
CA PHE A 77 -15.64 -5.22 8.39
C PHE A 77 -16.09 -5.46 9.83
N VAL A 78 -15.81 -4.51 10.73
CA VAL A 78 -16.24 -4.55 12.15
C VAL A 78 -17.75 -4.34 12.28
N ASP A 79 -18.33 -3.41 11.54
CA ASP A 79 -19.77 -3.15 11.55
C ASP A 79 -20.59 -4.36 11.04
N ALA A 80 -19.98 -5.22 10.22
CA ALA A 80 -20.54 -6.50 9.80
C ALA A 80 -20.43 -7.63 10.86
N GLY A 81 -19.94 -7.33 12.07
CA GLY A 81 -19.84 -8.26 13.19
C GLY A 81 -18.53 -9.06 13.24
N ASN A 82 -17.51 -8.68 12.48
CA ASN A 82 -16.21 -9.35 12.49
C ASN A 82 -15.20 -8.64 13.40
N ASP A 83 -14.24 -9.38 13.95
CA ASP A 83 -13.16 -8.80 14.75
C ASP A 83 -11.92 -8.47 13.91
N SER A 84 -11.19 -7.41 14.30
CA SER A 84 -9.93 -6.96 13.68
C SER A 84 -8.83 -6.76 14.74
N THR A 85 -8.73 -7.70 15.69
CA THR A 85 -7.78 -7.63 16.81
C THR A 85 -6.46 -8.31 16.49
N THR A 86 -6.43 -9.20 15.49
CA THR A 86 -5.21 -9.86 15.03
C THR A 86 -4.72 -9.31 13.69
N HIS A 87 -3.42 -9.48 13.41
CA HIS A 87 -2.82 -9.07 12.14
C HIS A 87 -3.44 -9.80 10.93
N GLU A 88 -3.87 -11.06 11.10
CA GLU A 88 -4.55 -11.83 10.05
C GLU A 88 -5.95 -11.30 9.76
N GLN A 89 -6.69 -10.95 10.82
CA GLN A 89 -8.01 -10.34 10.68
C GLN A 89 -7.90 -8.96 10.03
N PHE A 90 -6.92 -8.15 10.42
CA PHE A 90 -6.68 -6.85 9.78
C PHE A 90 -6.31 -6.98 8.30
N PHE A 91 -5.47 -7.97 7.96
CA PHE A 91 -5.14 -8.26 6.57
C PHE A 91 -6.39 -8.69 5.78
N THR A 92 -7.22 -9.57 6.35
CA THR A 92 -8.50 -9.97 5.76
C THR A 92 -9.42 -8.76 5.56
N ALA A 93 -9.61 -7.93 6.59
CA ALA A 93 -10.45 -6.73 6.52
C ALA A 93 -10.02 -5.75 5.43
N THR A 94 -8.70 -5.54 5.26
CA THR A 94 -8.16 -4.60 4.25
C THR A 94 -8.19 -5.16 2.83
N THR A 95 -8.13 -6.49 2.69
CA THR A 95 -8.14 -7.21 1.40
C THR A 95 -9.53 -7.71 0.98
N TYR A 96 -10.51 -7.71 1.88
CA TYR A 96 -11.90 -8.16 1.65
C TYR A 96 -12.50 -7.58 0.36
N TRP A 97 -12.20 -6.31 0.07
CA TRP A 97 -12.69 -5.60 -1.12
C TRP A 97 -11.76 -5.67 -2.34
N ARG A 98 -10.56 -6.23 -2.20
CA ARG A 98 -9.54 -6.33 -3.27
C ARG A 98 -9.52 -7.75 -3.88
N LEU A 99 -9.99 -8.75 -3.13
CA LEU A 99 -10.14 -10.13 -3.57
C LEU A 99 -11.60 -10.39 -4.00
N SER A 100 -12.02 -9.77 -5.09
CA SER A 100 -13.07 -10.37 -5.92
C SER A 100 -12.36 -11.07 -7.07
N PRO A 101 -11.92 -12.34 -6.93
CA PRO A 101 -11.92 -13.17 -8.10
C PRO A 101 -13.39 -13.38 -8.46
N ILE A 102 -13.69 -13.22 -9.74
CA ILE A 102 -14.75 -14.00 -10.38
C ILE A 102 -14.76 -15.39 -9.74
N LEU A 103 -15.93 -15.87 -9.28
CA LEU A 103 -16.23 -17.18 -8.63
C LEU A 103 -16.12 -17.14 -7.08
N LYS A 104 -17.12 -17.54 -6.27
CA LYS A 104 -18.27 -18.42 -6.44
C LYS A 104 -19.42 -17.92 -5.55
N ASP A 105 -20.65 -18.30 -5.89
CA ASP A 105 -21.83 -18.17 -5.03
C ASP A 105 -22.54 -16.82 -5.02
N GLY A 106 -22.83 -16.24 -6.21
CA GLY A 106 -24.04 -15.41 -6.44
C GLY A 106 -24.36 -14.25 -5.47
N GLY A 107 -23.44 -13.88 -4.60
CA GLY A 107 -23.63 -12.90 -3.55
C GLY A 107 -23.33 -11.53 -4.13
N THR A 108 -24.36 -10.72 -4.28
CA THR A 108 -24.21 -9.35 -4.72
C THR A 108 -23.30 -8.61 -3.74
N CYS A 109 -22.27 -7.95 -4.29
CA CYS A 109 -21.59 -6.85 -3.63
C CYS A 109 -22.67 -5.91 -3.02
N PRO A 110 -22.55 -5.45 -1.75
CA PRO A 110 -23.44 -4.45 -1.22
C PRO A 110 -23.52 -3.29 -2.21
N LYS A 111 -24.73 -3.01 -2.72
CA LYS A 111 -24.96 -2.05 -3.81
C LYS A 111 -24.79 -0.60 -3.38
N GLU A 112 -24.39 -0.37 -2.14
CA GLU A 112 -24.31 0.96 -1.56
C GLU A 112 -22.88 1.46 -1.63
N ASP A 113 -22.70 2.46 -2.49
CA ASP A 113 -21.51 3.29 -2.54
C ASP A 113 -21.33 4.00 -1.17
N PRO A 114 -20.26 3.71 -0.41
CA PRO A 114 -20.02 4.39 0.86
C PRO A 114 -19.73 5.89 0.71
N PHE A 115 -19.60 6.42 -0.51
CA PHE A 115 -19.54 7.86 -0.76
C PHE A 115 -20.91 8.55 -0.74
N HIS A 116 -22.03 7.82 -0.77
CA HIS A 116 -23.37 8.43 -0.75
C HIS A 116 -23.83 8.92 0.64
N LEU A 117 -23.08 8.61 1.70
CA LEU A 117 -23.37 9.07 3.07
C LEU A 117 -22.58 10.31 3.49
N TRP A 118 -21.85 10.95 2.56
CA TRP A 118 -20.98 12.11 2.85
C TRP A 118 -21.10 13.26 1.83
N THR A 119 -22.34 13.56 1.40
CA THR A 119 -22.76 14.87 0.86
C THR A 119 -23.82 15.47 1.76
#